data_AF-A0A2K2V5V6-F1
#
_entry.id   AF-A0A2K2V5V6-F1
#
_cell.length_a   1.000
_cell.length_b   1.000
_cell.length_c   1.000
_cell.angle_alpha   90.00
_cell.angle_beta   90.00
_cell.angle_gamma   90.00
#
_symmetry.space_group_name_H-M   'P 1'
#
loop_
_entity.id
_entity.type
_entity.pdbx_description
1 polymer ?
#
loop_
_entity_poly.entity_id
_entity_poly.type
_entity_poly.pdbx_seq_one_letter_code
_entity_poly.pdbx_strand_id
1 'polypeptide(L)'
;MRLFDGSSLEEYILGRRRNEIKKLMMDGAYILDISLARVISAIINAERDGRIDPSVSDELIQALSRVPFRRVGIKKHMKSALEISRIGVSAEISLYLAVAKGRGIELVTCDEEVGKTAKILGVKCIVI
;
A
#
# COMPACT_ATOMS: atom_id res chain seq x y z
N MET A 1 7.53 11.78 4.88
CA MET A 1 6.28 11.05 5.20
C MET A 1 5.79 10.34 3.95
N ARG A 2 5.43 9.06 4.06
CA ARG A 2 5.13 8.22 2.91
C ARG A 2 3.80 7.49 3.04
N LEU A 3 3.07 7.33 1.94
CA LEU A 3 1.89 6.50 1.82
C LEU A 3 2.31 5.15 1.25
N PHE A 4 2.07 4.07 1.99
CA PHE A 4 2.33 2.71 1.54
C PHE A 4 1.03 2.14 0.96
N ASP A 5 1.09 1.68 -0.28
CA ASP A 5 -0.02 1.02 -0.92
C ASP A 5 -0.16 -0.45 -0.48
N GLY A 6 -1.17 -1.14 -1.00
CA GLY A 6 -1.39 -2.54 -0.66
C GLY A 6 -0.26 -3.48 -1.12
N SER A 7 0.38 -3.19 -2.27
CA SER A 7 1.46 -4.03 -2.81
C SER A 7 2.72 -3.97 -1.94
N SER A 8 3.13 -2.77 -1.52
CA SER A 8 4.28 -2.60 -0.63
C SER A 8 4.03 -3.21 0.76
N LEU A 9 2.83 -3.05 1.32
CA LEU A 9 2.51 -3.70 2.60
C LEU A 9 2.48 -5.22 2.51
N GLU A 10 2.03 -5.78 1.40
CA GLU A 10 2.07 -7.23 1.13
C GLU A 10 3.52 -7.74 1.16
N GLU A 11 4.41 -7.12 0.36
CA GLU A 11 5.83 -7.49 0.28
C GLU A 11 6.55 -7.36 1.64
N TYR A 12 6.16 -6.37 2.45
CA TYR A 12 6.69 -6.18 3.79
C TYR A 12 6.29 -7.31 4.74
N ILE A 13 5.00 -7.66 4.74
CA ILE A 13 4.44 -8.67 5.66
C ILE A 13 4.95 -10.06 5.28
N LEU A 14 4.87 -10.42 3.99
CA LEU A 14 5.35 -11.71 3.49
C LEU A 14 6.89 -11.82 3.48
N GLY A 15 7.61 -10.80 3.95
CA GLY A 15 9.04 -10.88 4.22
C GLY A 15 9.96 -10.67 3.02
N ARG A 16 9.40 -10.64 1.80
CA ARG A 16 10.15 -10.54 0.53
C ARG A 16 11.00 -9.27 0.43
N ARG A 17 10.49 -8.13 0.92
CA ARG A 17 11.20 -6.83 0.91
C ARG A 17 11.17 -6.11 2.25
N ARG A 18 11.07 -6.88 3.34
CA ARG A 18 10.84 -6.34 4.69
C ARG A 18 11.83 -5.26 5.10
N ASN A 19 13.12 -5.47 4.85
CA ASN A 19 14.18 -4.55 5.30
C ASN A 19 14.17 -3.23 4.53
N GLU A 20 13.93 -3.27 3.21
CA GLU A 20 13.83 -2.07 2.37
C GLU A 20 12.65 -1.22 2.80
N ILE A 21 11.49 -1.85 2.93
CA ILE A 21 10.25 -1.17 3.28
C ILE A 21 10.29 -0.65 4.73
N LYS A 22 10.87 -1.42 5.67
CA LYS A 22 11.04 -0.99 7.07
C LYS A 22 11.86 0.30 7.18
N LYS A 23 12.93 0.45 6.38
CA LYS A 23 13.74 1.69 6.36
C LYS A 23 12.89 2.88 5.92
N LEU A 24 12.04 2.71 4.91
CA LEU A 24 11.17 3.77 4.41
C LEU A 24 10.06 4.16 5.40
N MET A 25 9.63 3.23 6.25
CA MET A 25 8.63 3.47 7.29
C MET A 25 9.16 4.30 8.47
N MET A 26 10.48 4.41 8.67
CA MET A 26 11.08 5.14 9.80
C MET A 26 10.69 6.63 9.83
N ASP A 27 10.46 7.23 8.66
CA ASP A 27 10.03 8.65 8.53
C ASP A 27 8.51 8.84 8.67
N GLY A 28 7.81 7.82 9.17
CA GLY A 28 6.36 7.76 9.32
C GLY A 28 5.65 7.11 8.13
N ALA A 29 4.79 6.15 8.45
CA ALA A 29 4.04 5.35 7.48
C ALA A 29 2.54 5.67 7.50
N TYR A 30 2.01 6.13 6.38
CA TYR A 30 0.59 6.26 6.14
C TYR A 30 0.06 5.08 5.34
N ILE A 31 -1.18 4.68 5.61
CA ILE A 31 -1.89 3.64 4.85
C ILE A 31 -3.34 4.05 4.60
N LEU A 32 -3.97 3.39 3.63
CA LEU A 32 -5.42 3.38 3.50
C LEU A 32 -5.96 2.12 4.18
N ASP A 33 -7.19 2.17 4.74
CA ASP A 33 -7.77 0.97 5.37
C ASP A 33 -7.93 -0.19 4.37
N ILE A 34 -8.13 0.13 3.08
CA ILE A 34 -8.19 -0.87 2.00
C ILE A 34 -6.88 -1.66 1.85
N SER A 35 -5.73 -1.07 2.23
CA SER A 35 -4.43 -1.76 2.20
C SER A 35 -4.41 -2.93 3.17
N LEU A 36 -5.11 -2.86 4.31
CA LEU A 36 -5.18 -3.94 5.28
C LEU A 36 -5.96 -5.15 4.73
N ALA A 37 -7.06 -4.91 4.01
CA ALA A 37 -7.82 -5.98 3.37
C ALA A 37 -6.97 -6.72 2.32
N ARG A 38 -6.11 -5.99 1.60
CA ARG A 38 -5.19 -6.57 0.63
C ARG A 38 -4.12 -7.44 1.30
N VAL A 39 -3.53 -6.96 2.41
CA VAL A 39 -2.58 -7.74 3.20
C VAL A 39 -3.22 -9.04 3.73
N ILE A 40 -4.42 -8.96 4.31
CA ILE A 40 -5.16 -10.14 4.79
C ILE A 40 -5.38 -11.13 3.65
N SER A 41 -5.81 -10.65 2.48
CA SER A 41 -6.01 -11.50 1.30
C SER A 41 -4.72 -12.18 0.86
N ALA A 42 -3.59 -11.47 0.92
CA ALA A 42 -2.29 -12.04 0.56
C ALA A 42 -1.84 -13.13 1.54
N ILE A 43 -2.08 -12.96 2.85
CA ILE A 43 -1.82 -13.97 3.87
C ILE A 43 -2.69 -15.21 3.63
N ILE A 44 -4.00 -15.04 3.44
CA ILE A 44 -4.93 -16.14 3.16
C ILE A 44 -4.51 -16.91 1.91
N ASN A 45 -4.11 -16.21 0.84
CA ASN A 45 -3.63 -16.85 -0.37
C ASN A 45 -2.32 -17.61 -0.13
N ALA A 46 -1.37 -17.03 0.62
CA ALA A 46 -0.12 -17.72 0.95
C ALA A 46 -0.38 -19.01 1.78
N GLU A 47 -1.30 -18.97 2.73
CA GLU A 47 -1.70 -20.13 3.52
C GLU A 47 -2.38 -21.20 2.66
N ARG A 48 -3.37 -20.81 1.84
CA ARG A 48 -4.07 -21.72 0.93
C ARG A 48 -3.12 -22.39 -0.07
N ASP A 49 -2.12 -21.65 -0.54
CA ASP A 49 -1.13 -22.17 -1.49
C ASP A 49 -0.02 -22.99 -0.80
N GLY A 50 -0.10 -23.21 0.52
CA GLY A 50 0.87 -23.99 1.30
C GLY A 50 2.23 -23.32 1.45
N ARG A 51 2.32 -22.00 1.21
CA ARG A 51 3.57 -21.23 1.35
C ARG A 51 3.87 -20.84 2.79
N ILE A 52 2.84 -20.78 3.64
CA ILE A 52 2.94 -20.53 5.07
C ILE A 52 1.94 -21.42 5.82
N ASP A 53 2.26 -21.71 7.07
CA ASP A 53 1.40 -22.47 7.97
C ASP A 53 0.40 -21.54 8.68
N PRO A 54 -0.75 -22.02 9.17
CA PRO A 54 -1.71 -21.19 9.89
C PRO A 54 -1.12 -20.45 11.11
N SER A 55 -0.16 -21.06 11.83
CA SER A 55 0.54 -20.41 12.94
C SER A 55 1.34 -19.18 12.49
N VAL A 56 1.93 -19.25 11.30
CA VAL A 56 2.66 -18.13 10.69
C VAL A 56 1.68 -17.03 10.28
N SER A 57 0.50 -17.38 9.75
CA SER A 57 -0.56 -16.39 9.45
C SER A 57 -0.92 -15.56 10.68
N ASP A 58 -1.13 -16.20 11.84
CA ASP A 58 -1.44 -15.52 13.10
C ASP A 58 -0.30 -14.60 13.55
N GLU A 59 0.95 -15.06 13.48
CA GLU A 59 2.12 -14.25 13.79
C GLU A 59 2.23 -13.01 12.89
N LEU A 60 1.95 -13.16 11.59
CA LEU A 60 1.98 -12.06 10.62
C LEU A 60 0.90 -11.01 10.91
N ILE A 61 -0.32 -11.43 11.24
CA ILE A 61 -1.40 -10.52 11.64
C ILE A 61 -1.06 -9.78 12.94
N GLN A 62 -0.51 -10.50 13.93
CA GLN A 62 -0.05 -9.86 15.16
C GLN A 62 1.07 -8.86 14.89
N ALA A 63 2.03 -9.19 14.04
CA ALA A 63 3.11 -8.28 13.65
C ALA A 63 2.57 -7.02 12.97
N LEU A 64 1.61 -7.17 12.04
CA LEU A 64 0.96 -6.04 11.36
C LEU A 64 0.28 -5.09 12.36
N SER A 65 -0.41 -5.63 13.37
CA SER A 65 -1.11 -4.84 14.40
C SER A 65 -0.18 -3.96 15.24
N ARG A 66 1.10 -4.34 15.35
CA ARG A 66 2.13 -3.60 16.12
C ARG A 66 2.79 -2.49 15.31
N VAL A 67 2.58 -2.43 14.00
CA VAL A 67 3.15 -1.37 13.17
C VAL A 67 2.35 -0.08 13.36
N PRO A 68 2.99 1.05 13.73
CA PRO A 68 2.29 2.29 14.08
C PRO A 68 1.84 3.07 12.84
N PHE A 69 0.96 2.48 12.03
CA PHE A 69 0.45 3.12 10.82
C PHE A 69 -0.48 4.30 11.13
N ARG A 70 -0.30 5.38 10.37
CA ARG A 70 -1.23 6.51 10.35
C ARG A 70 -2.27 6.30 9.26
N ARG A 71 -3.53 6.11 9.65
CA ARG A 71 -4.62 5.90 8.69
C ARG A 71 -5.01 7.19 7.99
N VAL A 72 -5.28 7.11 6.69
CA VAL A 72 -5.78 8.23 5.89
C VAL A 72 -7.20 7.94 5.39
N GLY A 73 -8.12 8.84 5.71
CA GLY A 73 -9.48 8.78 5.19
C GLY A 73 -9.54 9.14 3.70
N ILE A 74 -10.29 8.35 2.93
CA ILE A 74 -10.41 8.51 1.47
C ILE A 74 -11.51 9.47 1.02
N LYS A 75 -12.50 9.78 1.88
CA LYS A 75 -13.71 10.54 1.48
C LYS A 75 -13.42 11.85 0.75
N LYS A 76 -12.43 12.62 1.23
CA LYS A 76 -12.05 13.92 0.62
C LYS A 76 -11.35 13.78 -0.74
N HIS A 77 -10.88 12.58 -1.07
CA HIS A 77 -10.11 12.29 -2.28
C HIS A 77 -10.93 11.56 -3.35
N MET A 78 -12.19 11.18 -3.05
CA MET A 78 -13.05 10.40 -3.96
C MET A 78 -13.25 11.04 -5.33
N LYS A 79 -13.51 12.35 -5.38
CA LYS A 79 -13.68 13.07 -6.66
C LYS A 79 -12.41 13.02 -7.50
N SER A 80 -11.25 13.30 -6.89
CA SER A 80 -9.96 13.25 -7.58
C SER A 80 -9.60 11.83 -8.00
N ALA A 81 -9.94 10.82 -7.21
CA ALA A 81 -9.74 9.42 -7.58
C ALA A 81 -10.61 9.04 -8.81
N LEU A 82 -11.86 9.47 -8.85
CA LEU A 82 -12.71 9.25 -10.03
C LEU A 82 -12.18 9.97 -11.29
N GLU A 83 -11.60 11.16 -11.14
CA GLU A 83 -10.96 11.86 -12.26
C GLU A 83 -9.70 11.12 -12.74
N ILE A 84 -8.89 10.62 -11.82
CA ILE A 84 -7.69 9.82 -12.14
C ILE A 84 -8.10 8.50 -12.83
N SER A 85 -9.13 7.80 -12.37
CA SER A 85 -9.52 6.51 -12.95
C SER A 85 -9.93 6.62 -14.43
N ARG A 86 -10.31 7.81 -14.91
CA ARG A 86 -10.63 8.06 -16.32
C ARG A 86 -9.44 7.91 -17.27
N ILE A 87 -8.22 7.88 -16.76
CA ILE A 87 -7.02 7.58 -17.57
C ILE A 87 -6.76 6.08 -17.72
N GLY A 88 -7.69 5.22 -17.26
CA GLY A 88 -7.66 3.78 -17.48
C GLY A 88 -7.09 2.96 -16.32
N VAL A 89 -6.84 3.56 -15.15
CA VAL A 89 -6.32 2.85 -13.98
C VAL A 89 -7.45 2.46 -13.00
N SER A 90 -7.20 1.42 -12.20
CA SER A 90 -8.19 0.91 -11.25
C SER A 90 -8.59 1.94 -10.19
N ALA A 91 -9.78 1.76 -9.59
CA ALA A 91 -10.25 2.62 -8.51
C ALA A 91 -9.30 2.60 -7.29
N GLU A 92 -8.71 1.45 -6.98
CA GLU A 92 -7.73 1.31 -5.90
C GLU A 92 -6.49 2.16 -6.18
N ILE A 93 -5.88 2.00 -7.36
CA ILE A 93 -4.69 2.78 -7.78
C ILE A 93 -5.02 4.28 -7.75
N SER A 94 -6.18 4.65 -8.28
CA SER A 94 -6.65 6.03 -8.31
C SER A 94 -6.77 6.64 -6.92
N LEU A 95 -7.23 5.87 -5.93
CA LEU A 95 -7.34 6.32 -4.54
C LEU A 95 -5.97 6.61 -3.92
N TYR A 96 -5.00 5.72 -4.07
CA TYR A 96 -3.64 5.96 -3.56
C TYR A 96 -3.03 7.21 -4.18
N LEU A 97 -3.14 7.36 -5.51
CA LEU A 97 -2.62 8.52 -6.23
C LEU A 97 -3.34 9.82 -5.81
N ALA A 98 -4.66 9.80 -5.68
CA ALA A 98 -5.44 10.97 -5.25
C ALA A 98 -5.09 11.40 -3.81
N VAL A 99 -4.87 10.43 -2.91
CA VAL A 99 -4.47 10.70 -1.53
C VAL A 99 -3.04 11.24 -1.47
N ALA A 100 -2.10 10.58 -2.15
CA ALA A 100 -0.70 11.00 -2.21
C ALA A 100 -0.58 12.43 -2.76
N LYS A 101 -1.25 12.69 -3.90
CA LYS A 101 -1.31 14.01 -4.53
C LYS A 101 -1.94 15.06 -3.62
N GLY A 102 -3.14 14.77 -3.09
CA GLY A 102 -3.89 15.73 -2.28
C GLY A 102 -3.24 16.08 -0.93
N ARG A 103 -2.36 15.21 -0.42
CA ARG A 103 -1.59 15.46 0.82
C ARG A 103 -0.15 15.88 0.59
N GLY A 104 0.33 15.89 -0.66
CA GLY A 104 1.73 16.17 -0.98
C GLY A 104 2.70 15.16 -0.35
N ILE A 105 2.28 13.90 -0.16
CA ILE A 105 3.10 12.83 0.40
C ILE A 105 3.58 11.89 -0.70
N GLU A 106 4.73 11.28 -0.48
CA GLU A 106 5.35 10.35 -1.42
C GLU A 106 4.67 8.97 -1.34
N LEU A 107 4.32 8.40 -2.48
CA LEU A 107 3.74 7.06 -2.59
C LEU A 107 4.86 6.01 -2.63
N VAL A 108 4.66 4.90 -1.94
CA VAL A 108 5.55 3.73 -1.97
C VAL A 108 4.74 2.55 -2.49
N THR A 109 5.27 1.87 -3.50
CA THR A 109 4.60 0.77 -4.19
C THR A 109 5.61 -0.26 -4.69
N CYS A 110 5.15 -1.50 -4.88
CA CYS A 110 5.86 -2.53 -5.64
C CYS A 110 5.22 -2.77 -7.02
N ASP A 111 4.25 -1.93 -7.41
CA ASP A 111 3.54 -1.99 -8.68
C ASP A 111 4.09 -0.95 -9.68
N GLU A 112 4.69 -1.43 -10.75
CA GLU A 112 5.25 -0.61 -11.83
C GLU A 112 4.19 0.26 -12.54
N GLU A 113 2.95 -0.20 -12.65
CA GLU A 113 1.85 0.57 -13.24
C GLU A 113 1.49 1.77 -12.36
N VAL A 114 1.50 1.58 -11.04
CA VAL A 114 1.32 2.67 -10.07
C VAL A 114 2.44 3.70 -10.22
N GLY A 115 3.70 3.24 -10.35
CA GLY A 115 4.85 4.10 -10.60
C GLY A 115 4.74 4.94 -11.86
N LYS A 116 4.38 4.32 -12.99
CA LYS A 116 4.16 5.00 -14.27
C LYS A 116 3.05 6.05 -14.18
N THR A 117 1.93 5.69 -13.57
CA THR A 117 0.79 6.60 -13.40
C THR A 117 1.14 7.77 -12.47
N ALA A 118 1.88 7.52 -11.40
CA ALA A 118 2.35 8.57 -10.49
C ALA A 118 3.20 9.61 -11.24
N LYS A 119 4.10 9.16 -12.12
CA LYS A 119 4.94 10.04 -12.96
C LYS A 119 4.08 10.94 -13.86
N ILE A 120 3.06 10.39 -14.52
CA ILE A 120 2.13 11.15 -15.38
C ILE A 120 1.41 12.24 -14.57
N LEU A 121 1.01 11.92 -13.34
CA LEU A 121 0.22 12.81 -12.48
C LEU A 121 1.03 13.81 -11.65
N GLY A 122 2.37 13.75 -11.74
CA GLY A 122 3.30 14.56 -10.95
C GLY A 122 3.35 14.19 -9.46
N VAL A 123 3.05 12.93 -9.13
CA VAL A 123 3.09 12.41 -7.75
C VAL A 123 4.46 11.81 -7.49
N LYS A 124 5.12 12.24 -6.39
CA LYS A 124 6.37 11.61 -5.94
C LYS A 124 6.11 10.15 -5.59
N CYS A 125 6.86 9.23 -6.19
CA CYS A 125 6.65 7.79 -6.02
C CYS A 125 7.99 7.06 -5.95
N ILE A 126 8.09 6.11 -5.03
CA ILE A 126 9.17 5.13 -4.92
C ILE A 126 8.58 3.78 -5.33
N VAL A 127 9.08 3.23 -6.43
CA VAL A 127 8.82 1.86 -6.84
C VAL A 127 9.95 0.99 -6.30
N ILE A 128 9.60 -0.09 -5.59
CA ILE A 128 10.55 -1.00 -4.92
C ILE A 128 10.51 -2.36 -5.58
#